data_AF-A0A7J9RMQ6-F1
#
_entry.id   AF-A0A7J9RMQ6-F1
#
_cell.length_a   1.000
_cell.length_b   1.000
_cell.length_c   1.000
_cell.angle_alpha   90.00
_cell.angle_beta   90.00
_cell.angle_gamma   90.00
#
_symmetry.space_group_name_H-M   'P 1'
#
loop_
_entity.id
_entity.type
_entity.pdbx_description
1 polymer ?
#
loop_
_entity_poly.entity_id
_entity_poly.type
_entity_poly.pdbx_seq_one_letter_code
_entity_poly.pdbx_strand_id
1 'polypeptide(L)'
;MKESLDTLLEELRHIHPDFKLLSTDKIEVAEWVRWKCLYGCKAYGKHLNCPPYVPAVEETRKLIRYYKTAIVAKFDAQPTPNVHPSHLHHFLWDAIIKFYDTMYELERHTYLSGYYKAFAMVGLCCAYCDKCIPERGRAALDQKPELLCEHSHKMRPGMESCGIDVFETVRNAGYAIETLKSLDEPITFFGLLLIE
;
A
#
# COMPACT_ATOMS: atom_id res chain seq x y z
N MET A 1 -3.30 -25.17 -12.29
CA MET A 1 -1.90 -25.32 -12.74
C MET A 1 -1.29 -23.93 -12.63
N LYS A 2 -0.11 -23.78 -12.04
CA LYS A 2 0.52 -22.47 -11.88
C LYS A 2 0.99 -21.94 -13.23
N GLU A 3 0.61 -20.71 -13.57
CA GLU A 3 1.02 -20.04 -14.80
C GLU A 3 2.50 -19.64 -14.76
N SER A 4 3.11 -19.47 -15.94
CA SER A 4 4.48 -18.96 -16.02
C SER A 4 4.52 -17.50 -15.53
N LEU A 5 5.67 -17.04 -15.04
CA LEU A 5 5.80 -15.66 -14.58
C LEU A 5 5.58 -14.68 -15.74
N ASP A 6 6.09 -14.99 -16.93
CA ASP A 6 5.94 -14.14 -18.11
C ASP A 6 4.47 -13.98 -18.50
N THR A 7 3.71 -15.07 -18.51
CA THR A 7 2.25 -15.05 -18.75
C THR A 7 1.53 -14.20 -17.70
N LEU A 8 1.83 -14.42 -16.42
CA LEU A 8 1.25 -13.61 -15.35
C LEU A 8 1.54 -12.12 -15.57
N LEU A 9 2.79 -11.75 -15.85
CA LEU A 9 3.18 -10.36 -16.04
C LEU A 9 2.48 -9.72 -17.25
N GLU A 10 2.27 -10.47 -18.34
CA GLU A 10 1.49 -9.99 -19.49
C GLU A 10 0.03 -9.73 -19.10
N GLU A 11 -0.60 -10.65 -18.37
CA GLU A 11 -1.98 -10.50 -17.90
C GLU A 11 -2.15 -9.34 -16.91
N LEU A 12 -1.23 -9.19 -15.96
CA LEU A 12 -1.25 -8.09 -15.00
C LEU A 12 -1.13 -6.72 -15.70
N ARG A 13 -0.47 -6.63 -16.87
CA ARG A 13 -0.39 -5.37 -17.65
C ARG A 13 -1.74 -4.94 -18.22
N HIS A 14 -2.68 -5.86 -18.41
CA HIS A 14 -4.05 -5.51 -18.80
C HIS A 14 -4.85 -4.91 -17.64
N ILE A 15 -4.50 -5.26 -16.39
CA ILE A 15 -5.10 -4.67 -15.17
C ILE A 15 -4.44 -3.32 -14.88
N HIS A 16 -3.10 -3.28 -14.84
CA HIS A 16 -2.33 -2.06 -14.60
C HIS A 16 -1.00 -2.08 -15.37
N PRO A 17 -0.75 -1.13 -16.28
CA PRO A 17 0.40 -1.21 -17.19
C PRO A 17 1.73 -0.72 -16.60
N ASP A 18 1.70 0.21 -15.62
CA ASP A 18 2.90 0.84 -15.06
C ASP A 18 3.35 0.12 -13.78
N PHE A 19 4.13 -0.94 -13.98
CA PHE A 19 4.82 -1.62 -12.90
C PHE A 19 6.19 -2.14 -13.32
N LYS A 20 7.05 -2.40 -12.33
CA LYS A 20 8.37 -3.00 -12.50
C LYS A 20 8.56 -4.20 -11.58
N LEU A 21 9.25 -5.21 -12.10
CA LEU A 21 9.67 -6.38 -11.31
C LEU A 21 10.80 -5.98 -10.36
N LEU A 22 10.75 -6.49 -9.13
CA LEU A 22 11.73 -6.26 -8.08
C LEU A 22 12.08 -7.58 -7.41
N SER A 23 13.37 -7.83 -7.20
CA SER A 23 13.83 -8.90 -6.32
C SER A 23 13.62 -8.48 -4.87
N THR A 24 13.04 -9.33 -4.03
CA THR A 24 12.58 -8.94 -2.69
C THR A 24 13.70 -8.58 -1.71
N ASP A 25 14.94 -8.98 -1.98
CA ASP A 25 16.15 -8.55 -1.25
C ASP A 25 16.46 -7.06 -1.43
N LYS A 26 15.83 -6.40 -2.41
CA LYS A 26 15.94 -4.96 -2.66
C LYS A 26 14.82 -4.13 -2.01
N ILE A 27 13.92 -4.78 -1.26
CA ILE A 27 12.90 -4.08 -0.46
C ILE A 27 13.55 -3.63 0.84
N GLU A 28 13.58 -2.33 1.05
CA GLU A 28 14.21 -1.75 2.22
C GLU A 28 13.22 -1.58 3.37
N VAL A 29 13.56 -2.13 4.54
CA VAL A 29 12.74 -2.06 5.75
C VAL A 29 13.55 -1.47 6.89
N ALA A 30 13.10 -0.32 7.40
CA ALA A 30 13.87 0.46 8.36
C ALA A 30 12.99 1.03 9.50
N GLU A 31 13.55 1.03 10.70
CA GLU A 31 12.90 1.52 11.92
C GLU A 31 12.54 2.99 11.81
N TRP A 32 13.37 3.80 11.14
CA TRP A 32 13.14 5.24 11.00
C TRP A 32 11.81 5.57 10.32
N VAL A 33 11.32 4.69 9.43
CA VAL A 33 10.03 4.86 8.76
C VAL A 33 8.90 4.87 9.80
N ARG A 34 8.96 3.99 10.80
CA ARG A 34 8.00 3.97 11.91
C ARG A 34 8.07 5.25 12.75
N TRP A 35 9.24 5.86 12.91
CA TRP A 35 9.37 7.16 13.58
C TRP A 35 8.65 8.28 12.82
N LYS A 36 8.72 8.29 11.48
CA LYS A 36 7.92 9.24 10.69
C LYS A 36 6.42 9.01 10.82
N CYS A 37 5.96 7.76 10.87
CA CYS A 37 4.54 7.48 11.16
C CYS A 37 4.15 8.01 12.55
N LEU A 38 4.91 7.71 13.60
CA LEU A 38 4.59 8.06 14.98
C LEU A 38 4.59 9.57 15.25
N TYR A 39 5.56 10.29 14.69
CA TYR A 39 5.83 11.68 15.07
C TYR A 39 5.69 12.69 13.93
N GLY A 40 5.58 12.23 12.69
CA GLY A 40 5.46 13.09 11.50
C GLY A 40 4.09 13.03 10.81
N CYS A 41 3.25 12.04 11.11
CA CYS A 41 1.97 11.84 10.42
C CYS A 41 0.79 12.32 11.27
N LYS A 42 0.03 13.30 10.75
CA LYS A 42 -1.22 13.79 11.38
C LYS A 42 -2.35 12.74 11.40
N ALA A 43 -2.20 11.66 10.64
CA ALA A 43 -3.16 10.58 10.53
C ALA A 43 -2.73 9.28 11.25
N TYR A 44 -1.66 9.34 12.04
CA TYR A 44 -1.20 8.20 12.84
C TYR A 44 -2.34 7.61 13.69
N GLY A 45 -2.51 6.27 13.65
CA GLY A 45 -3.53 5.56 14.42
C GLY A 45 -4.98 5.80 14.00
N LYS A 46 -5.25 6.56 12.92
CA LYS A 46 -6.62 6.87 12.50
C LYS A 46 -7.27 5.76 11.66
N HIS A 47 -6.47 4.98 10.94
CA HIS A 47 -6.96 3.96 10.00
C HIS A 47 -6.40 2.58 10.35
N LEU A 48 -7.16 1.52 10.07
CA LEU A 48 -6.73 0.13 10.33
C LEU A 48 -5.55 -0.34 9.45
N ASN A 49 -5.20 0.41 8.41
CA ASN A 49 -4.00 0.18 7.62
C ASN A 49 -2.78 0.99 8.12
N CYS A 50 -2.90 1.63 9.28
CA CYS A 50 -1.83 2.35 9.99
C CYS A 50 -1.48 1.64 11.31
N PRO A 51 -0.30 1.90 11.90
CA PRO A 51 0.01 1.35 13.22
C PRO A 51 -0.91 1.96 14.29
N PRO A 52 -1.25 1.21 15.35
CA PRO A 52 -0.70 -0.10 15.73
C PRO A 52 -1.40 -1.31 15.08
N TYR A 53 -2.33 -1.12 14.13
CA TYR A 53 -3.19 -2.18 13.57
C TYR A 53 -2.54 -2.98 12.42
N VAL A 54 -1.29 -2.66 12.09
CA VAL A 54 -0.51 -3.31 11.03
C VAL A 54 0.76 -3.93 11.60
N PRO A 55 1.41 -4.88 10.89
CA PRO A 55 2.63 -5.53 11.36
C PRO A 55 3.69 -4.56 11.86
N ALA A 56 4.44 -5.00 12.87
CA ALA A 56 5.64 -4.32 13.31
C ALA A 56 6.74 -4.41 12.24
N VAL A 57 7.68 -3.47 12.27
CA VAL A 57 8.81 -3.39 11.32
C VAL A 57 9.55 -4.74 11.20
N GLU A 58 9.78 -5.41 12.34
CA GLU A 58 10.46 -6.71 12.37
C GLU A 58 9.60 -7.85 11.82
N GLU A 59 8.29 -7.81 11.98
CA GLU A 59 7.37 -8.78 11.38
C GLU A 59 7.34 -8.61 9.86
N THR A 60 7.36 -7.36 9.36
CA THR A 60 7.46 -7.06 7.94
C THR A 60 8.76 -7.59 7.34
N ARG A 61 9.90 -7.45 8.03
CA ARG A 61 11.18 -8.07 7.58
C ARG A 61 11.06 -9.58 7.45
N LYS A 62 10.44 -10.24 8.42
CA LYS A 62 10.24 -11.69 8.40
C LYS A 62 9.32 -12.11 7.26
N LEU A 63 8.23 -11.38 7.04
CA LEU A 63 7.30 -11.64 5.93
C LEU A 63 8.02 -11.62 4.58
N ILE A 64 8.80 -10.57 4.30
CA ILE A 64 9.47 -10.40 2.99
C ILE A 64 10.40 -11.57 2.66
N ARG A 65 11.04 -12.18 3.66
CA ARG A 65 11.95 -13.34 3.47
C ARG A 65 11.27 -14.59 2.90
N TYR A 66 9.94 -14.67 2.96
CA TYR A 66 9.20 -15.79 2.37
C TYR A 66 8.97 -15.64 0.86
N TYR A 67 9.40 -14.54 0.27
CA TYR A 67 9.21 -14.21 -1.14
C TYR A 67 10.55 -13.98 -1.83
N LYS A 68 10.63 -14.27 -3.13
CA LYS A 68 11.78 -13.92 -3.98
C LYS A 68 11.46 -12.81 -4.98
N THR A 69 10.21 -12.75 -5.41
CA THR A 69 9.76 -11.85 -6.47
C THR A 69 8.67 -10.93 -5.96
N ALA A 70 8.77 -9.66 -6.34
CA ALA A 70 7.73 -8.66 -6.13
C ALA A 70 7.54 -7.79 -7.37
N ILE A 71 6.41 -7.09 -7.41
CA ILE A 71 6.14 -6.02 -8.37
C ILE A 71 5.97 -4.71 -7.59
N VAL A 72 6.58 -3.64 -8.08
CA VAL A 72 6.32 -2.27 -7.67
C VAL A 72 5.43 -1.62 -8.72
N ALA A 73 4.20 -1.28 -8.37
CA ALA A 73 3.22 -0.66 -9.26
C ALA A 73 3.11 0.84 -8.98
N LYS A 74 3.24 1.67 -10.02
CA LYS A 74 3.19 3.14 -9.93
C LYS A 74 1.82 3.66 -10.37
N PHE A 75 1.27 4.61 -9.64
CA PHE A 75 -0.01 5.25 -9.93
C PHE A 75 0.14 6.77 -9.91
N ASP A 76 -0.26 7.44 -10.98
CA ASP A 76 -0.32 8.89 -11.00
C ASP A 76 -1.69 9.34 -10.45
N ALA A 77 -1.68 10.02 -9.32
CA ALA A 77 -2.89 10.37 -8.61
C ALA A 77 -3.60 11.54 -9.30
N GLN A 78 -4.90 11.38 -9.52
CA GLN A 78 -5.76 12.46 -9.99
C GLN A 78 -6.56 13.00 -8.81
N PRO A 79 -6.40 14.29 -8.48
CA PRO A 79 -7.11 14.85 -7.33
C PRO A 79 -8.63 14.88 -7.52
N THR A 80 -9.34 14.71 -6.41
CA THR A 80 -10.79 14.93 -6.36
C THR A 80 -11.08 16.42 -6.55
N PRO A 81 -11.92 16.80 -7.53
CA PRO A 81 -12.24 18.21 -7.79
C PRO A 81 -12.87 18.90 -6.57
N ASN A 82 -12.65 20.21 -6.45
CA ASN A 82 -13.23 21.06 -5.40
C ASN A 82 -12.82 20.72 -3.95
N VAL A 83 -11.78 19.92 -3.75
CA VAL A 83 -11.17 19.70 -2.44
C VAL A 83 -9.84 20.45 -2.38
N HIS A 84 -9.58 21.17 -1.28
CA HIS A 84 -8.32 21.89 -1.14
C HIS A 84 -7.16 20.94 -0.76
N PRO A 85 -5.95 21.06 -1.33
CA PRO A 85 -4.83 20.15 -1.07
C PRO A 85 -4.38 20.06 0.40
N SER A 86 -4.72 21.04 1.24
CA SER A 86 -4.49 20.98 2.69
C SER A 86 -5.24 19.82 3.37
N HIS A 87 -6.32 19.34 2.76
CA HIS A 87 -7.08 18.15 3.16
C HIS A 87 -6.65 16.94 2.33
N LEU A 88 -5.35 16.65 2.31
CA LEU A 88 -4.68 15.71 1.39
C LEU A 88 -5.41 14.37 1.18
N HIS A 89 -5.92 13.76 2.26
CA HIS A 89 -6.63 12.48 2.17
C HIS A 89 -7.95 12.58 1.39
N HIS A 90 -8.73 13.64 1.61
CA HIS A 90 -9.97 13.90 0.86
C HIS A 90 -9.67 14.43 -0.54
N PHE A 91 -8.57 15.17 -0.70
CA PHE A 91 -8.09 15.65 -2.00
C PHE A 91 -7.70 14.50 -2.93
N LEU A 92 -7.36 13.33 -2.37
CA LEU A 92 -6.94 12.15 -3.11
C LEU A 92 -7.90 10.98 -2.97
N TRP A 93 -9.12 11.20 -2.47
CA TRP A 93 -10.03 10.14 -2.04
C TRP A 93 -10.30 9.12 -3.15
N ASP A 94 -10.72 9.60 -4.33
CA ASP A 94 -11.06 8.74 -5.46
C ASP A 94 -9.83 8.02 -6.02
N ALA A 95 -8.68 8.71 -6.05
CA ALA A 95 -7.41 8.14 -6.47
C ALA A 95 -6.93 7.03 -5.53
N ILE A 96 -7.13 7.19 -4.21
CA ILE A 96 -6.81 6.18 -3.20
C ILE A 96 -7.71 4.96 -3.39
N ILE A 97 -9.03 5.14 -3.57
CA ILE A 97 -9.94 4.01 -3.81
C ILE A 97 -9.52 3.24 -5.06
N LYS A 98 -9.28 3.93 -6.17
CA LYS A 98 -8.83 3.30 -7.42
C LYS A 98 -7.53 2.53 -7.22
N PHE A 99 -6.54 3.14 -6.57
CA PHE A 99 -5.27 2.50 -6.27
C PHE A 99 -5.46 1.21 -5.44
N TYR A 100 -6.29 1.25 -4.40
CA TYR A 100 -6.51 0.10 -3.53
C TYR A 100 -7.25 -1.03 -4.25
N ASP A 101 -8.30 -0.68 -5.00
CA ASP A 101 -9.08 -1.67 -5.77
C ASP A 101 -8.22 -2.31 -6.87
N THR A 102 -7.38 -1.55 -7.56
CA THR A 102 -6.42 -2.10 -8.53
C THR A 102 -5.38 -3.00 -7.88
N MET A 103 -4.80 -2.62 -6.73
CA MET A 103 -3.84 -3.49 -6.03
C MET A 103 -4.50 -4.78 -5.53
N TYR A 104 -5.74 -4.72 -5.07
CA TYR A 104 -6.52 -5.92 -4.72
C TYR A 104 -6.80 -6.80 -5.94
N GLU A 105 -7.12 -6.22 -7.08
CA GLU A 105 -7.34 -6.95 -8.33
C GLU A 105 -6.06 -7.65 -8.81
N LEU A 106 -4.91 -6.95 -8.78
CA LEU A 106 -3.60 -7.53 -9.10
C LEU A 106 -3.28 -8.72 -8.18
N GLU A 107 -3.49 -8.59 -6.87
CA GLU A 107 -3.30 -9.68 -5.91
C GLU A 107 -4.22 -10.87 -6.23
N ARG A 108 -5.52 -10.60 -6.42
CA ARG A 108 -6.52 -11.64 -6.68
C ARG A 108 -6.20 -12.38 -7.98
N HIS A 109 -5.84 -11.68 -9.04
CA HIS A 109 -5.45 -12.28 -10.31
C HIS A 109 -4.22 -13.18 -10.12
N THR A 110 -3.17 -12.65 -9.49
CA THR A 110 -1.94 -13.39 -9.21
C THR A 110 -2.18 -14.66 -8.39
N TYR A 111 -3.03 -14.57 -7.36
CA TYR A 111 -3.44 -15.73 -6.57
C TYR A 111 -4.13 -16.80 -7.43
N LEU A 112 -5.08 -16.39 -8.28
CA LEU A 112 -5.84 -17.30 -9.13
C LEU A 112 -5.00 -17.92 -10.26
N SER A 113 -3.94 -17.25 -10.69
CA SER A 113 -2.89 -17.78 -11.60
C SER A 113 -1.99 -18.84 -10.95
N GLY A 114 -2.24 -19.19 -9.67
CA GLY A 114 -1.54 -20.24 -8.94
C GLY A 114 -0.36 -19.76 -8.09
N TYR A 115 -0.19 -18.45 -7.92
CA TYR A 115 0.77 -17.87 -6.99
C TYR A 115 0.10 -17.66 -5.62
N TYR A 116 -0.13 -18.75 -4.90
CA TYR A 116 -0.95 -18.79 -3.69
C TYR A 116 -0.46 -17.93 -2.52
N LYS A 117 0.81 -17.49 -2.52
CA LYS A 117 1.32 -16.56 -1.49
C LYS A 117 1.09 -15.09 -1.83
N ALA A 118 0.49 -14.77 -2.97
CA ALA A 118 0.31 -13.40 -3.45
C ALA A 118 -0.23 -12.49 -2.35
N PHE A 119 0.44 -11.35 -2.14
CA PHE A 119 0.05 -10.39 -1.11
C PHE A 119 0.39 -8.96 -1.52
N ALA A 120 -0.62 -8.13 -1.67
CA ALA A 120 -0.49 -6.72 -1.98
C ALA A 120 -0.34 -5.87 -0.71
N MET A 121 0.44 -4.82 -0.85
CA MET A 121 0.59 -3.71 0.08
C MET A 121 0.37 -2.41 -0.69
N VAL A 122 -0.21 -1.44 -0.01
CA VAL A 122 -0.61 -0.15 -0.58
C VAL A 122 0.21 0.96 0.05
N GLY A 123 -0.27 2.20 -0.02
CA GLY A 123 0.25 3.35 0.72
C GLY A 123 -0.90 4.29 1.09
N LEU A 124 -0.61 5.35 1.83
CA LEU A 124 -1.57 6.32 2.35
C LEU A 124 -2.60 5.71 3.31
N CYS A 125 -3.45 6.56 3.88
CA CYS A 125 -4.60 6.13 4.67
C CYS A 125 -5.70 5.59 3.78
N CYS A 126 -6.33 4.49 4.19
CA CYS A 126 -7.48 3.90 3.49
C CYS A 126 -8.60 4.92 3.27
N ALA A 127 -9.26 4.89 2.12
CA ALA A 127 -10.36 5.80 1.76
C ALA A 127 -11.70 5.08 1.53
N TYR A 128 -11.86 3.81 1.96
CA TYR A 128 -13.11 3.08 1.73
C TYR A 128 -14.30 3.58 2.58
N CYS A 129 -14.03 4.24 3.71
CA CYS A 129 -15.05 4.71 4.63
C CYS A 129 -14.79 6.16 5.04
N ASP A 130 -15.84 6.96 5.22
CA ASP A 130 -15.76 8.36 5.69
C ASP A 130 -14.98 8.49 7.01
N LYS A 131 -15.28 7.61 7.97
CA LYS A 131 -14.52 7.46 9.22
C LYS A 131 -14.17 6.01 9.47
N CYS A 132 -12.88 5.74 9.60
CA CYS A 132 -12.40 4.41 9.95
C CYS A 132 -12.71 4.08 11.42
N ILE A 133 -12.70 2.80 11.78
CA ILE A 133 -13.04 2.29 13.12
C ILE A 133 -12.30 3.02 14.24
N PRO A 134 -10.97 3.26 14.16
CA PRO A 134 -10.26 4.00 15.21
C PRO A 134 -10.75 5.44 15.43
N GLU A 135 -11.31 6.08 14.40
CA GLU A 135 -11.87 7.42 14.50
C GLU A 135 -13.31 7.46 15.05
N ARG A 136 -13.96 6.29 15.20
CA ARG A 136 -15.34 6.19 15.73
C ARG A 136 -15.41 6.16 17.26
N GLY A 137 -14.28 6.10 17.97
CA GLY A 137 -14.18 6.19 19.45
C GLY A 137 -13.71 4.91 20.15
N ARG A 138 -13.41 4.99 21.46
CA ARG A 138 -12.73 3.92 22.24
C ARG A 138 -13.48 2.59 22.28
N ALA A 139 -14.81 2.61 22.32
CA ALA A 139 -15.62 1.38 22.38
C ALA A 139 -15.39 0.44 21.17
N ALA A 140 -14.94 1.00 20.04
CA ALA A 140 -14.60 0.22 18.85
C ALA A 140 -13.18 -0.36 18.88
N LEU A 141 -12.35 0.01 19.86
CA LEU A 141 -10.96 -0.41 20.03
C LEU A 141 -10.77 -1.45 21.15
N ASP A 142 -11.73 -1.58 22.07
CA ASP A 142 -11.74 -2.63 23.10
C ASP A 142 -12.01 -4.03 22.51
N GLN A 143 -12.40 -4.08 21.24
CA GLN A 143 -12.52 -5.29 20.41
C GLN A 143 -11.36 -5.32 19.42
N LYS A 144 -10.97 -6.51 18.93
CA LYS A 144 -9.96 -6.68 17.86
C LYS A 144 -10.43 -5.96 16.58
N PRO A 145 -10.05 -4.69 16.36
CA PRO A 145 -10.82 -3.79 15.51
C PRO A 145 -10.67 -4.13 14.03
N GLU A 146 -9.63 -4.90 13.68
CA GLU A 146 -9.42 -5.40 12.32
C GLU A 146 -10.55 -6.35 11.88
N LEU A 147 -11.18 -7.07 12.82
CA LEU A 147 -12.31 -7.97 12.55
C LEU A 147 -13.63 -7.22 12.27
N LEU A 148 -13.70 -5.94 12.64
CA LEU A 148 -14.89 -5.12 12.45
C LEU A 148 -14.88 -4.39 11.09
N CYS A 149 -13.77 -4.45 10.35
CA CYS A 149 -13.64 -3.78 9.06
C CYS A 149 -14.55 -4.43 8.01
N GLU A 150 -15.54 -3.68 7.53
CA GLU A 150 -16.46 -4.05 6.45
C GLU A 150 -15.73 -4.31 5.12
N HIS A 151 -14.50 -3.82 4.98
CA HIS A 151 -13.66 -3.98 3.80
C HIS A 151 -12.44 -4.89 4.04
N SER A 152 -12.44 -5.69 5.11
CA SER A 152 -11.32 -6.58 5.49
C SER A 152 -10.85 -7.52 4.37
N HIS A 153 -11.75 -7.92 3.47
CA HIS A 153 -11.42 -8.78 2.32
C HIS A 153 -10.45 -8.11 1.32
N LYS A 154 -10.49 -6.78 1.17
CA LYS A 154 -9.70 -6.02 0.19
C LYS A 154 -8.78 -4.94 0.77
N MET A 155 -8.98 -4.53 2.02
CA MET A 155 -8.06 -3.63 2.70
C MET A 155 -6.68 -4.29 2.83
N ARG A 156 -5.63 -3.56 2.46
CA ARG A 156 -4.24 -3.98 2.64
C ARG A 156 -3.46 -2.97 3.48
N PRO A 157 -2.43 -3.41 4.21
CA PRO A 157 -1.58 -2.49 4.98
C PRO A 157 -0.76 -1.60 4.04
N GLY A 158 -0.48 -0.38 4.50
CA GLY A 158 0.45 0.53 3.82
C GLY A 158 1.91 0.05 3.94
N MET A 159 2.72 0.30 2.92
CA MET A 159 4.15 0.02 2.93
C MET A 159 4.85 0.82 4.04
N GLU A 160 4.61 2.13 4.09
CA GLU A 160 5.18 3.03 5.07
C GLU A 160 4.71 2.69 6.50
N SER A 161 3.46 2.24 6.66
CA SER A 161 2.95 1.84 7.97
C SER A 161 3.61 0.56 8.49
N CYS A 162 4.03 -0.32 7.58
CA CYS A 162 4.78 -1.54 7.87
C CYS A 162 6.30 -1.33 7.99
N GLY A 163 6.79 -0.09 7.85
CA GLY A 163 8.21 0.23 7.98
C GLY A 163 9.03 0.00 6.71
N ILE A 164 8.38 -0.18 5.55
CA ILE A 164 9.06 -0.22 4.26
C ILE A 164 9.46 1.21 3.89
N ASP A 165 10.75 1.41 3.61
CA ASP A 165 11.26 2.64 3.02
C ASP A 165 10.85 2.67 1.55
N VAL A 166 9.72 3.33 1.29
CA VAL A 166 9.14 3.42 -0.06
C VAL A 166 10.09 4.10 -1.03
N PHE A 167 10.81 5.15 -0.62
CA PHE A 167 11.69 5.88 -1.52
C PHE A 167 12.83 5.00 -2.01
N GLU A 168 13.54 4.35 -1.10
CA GLU A 168 14.66 3.49 -1.47
C GLU A 168 14.19 2.24 -2.23
N THR A 169 13.09 1.63 -1.78
CA THR A 169 12.51 0.44 -2.44
C THR A 169 12.11 0.72 -3.90
N VAL A 170 11.44 1.85 -4.19
CA VAL A 170 11.02 2.15 -5.57
C VAL A 170 12.19 2.62 -6.44
N ARG A 171 13.20 3.27 -5.85
CA ARG A 171 14.47 3.57 -6.54
C ARG A 171 15.21 2.30 -6.93
N ASN A 172 15.25 1.30 -6.04
CA ASN A 172 15.82 -0.01 -6.33
C ASN A 172 15.08 -0.76 -7.45
N ALA A 173 13.77 -0.52 -7.61
CA ALA A 173 12.97 -0.97 -8.74
C ALA A 173 13.20 -0.16 -10.04
N GLY A 174 13.98 0.92 -9.97
CA GLY A 174 14.34 1.78 -11.10
C GLY A 174 13.36 2.92 -11.36
N TYR A 175 12.50 3.30 -10.40
CA TYR A 175 11.70 4.53 -10.49
C TYR A 175 12.50 5.73 -9.97
N ALA A 176 12.33 6.87 -10.64
CA ALA A 176 12.82 8.15 -10.14
C ALA A 176 11.73 8.78 -9.27
N ILE A 177 12.04 9.07 -8.01
CA ILE A 177 11.14 9.73 -7.07
C ILE A 177 11.92 10.70 -6.19
N GLU A 178 11.34 11.87 -5.95
CA GLU A 178 11.85 12.89 -5.04
C GLU A 178 10.72 13.41 -4.16
N THR A 179 11.07 14.05 -3.05
CA THR A 179 10.07 14.72 -2.21
C THR A 179 9.49 15.92 -2.93
N LEU A 180 8.16 16.05 -2.89
CA LEU A 180 7.46 17.23 -3.40
C LEU A 180 7.80 18.46 -2.56
N LYS A 181 7.87 19.62 -3.21
CA LYS A 181 8.22 20.92 -2.61
C LYS A 181 7.02 21.86 -2.47
N SER A 182 5.88 21.51 -3.08
CA SER A 182 4.64 22.28 -3.10
C SER A 182 3.41 21.36 -3.21
N LEU A 183 2.22 21.93 -2.94
CA LEU A 183 0.95 21.21 -3.02
C LEU A 183 0.41 21.05 -4.45
N ASP A 184 0.99 21.76 -5.41
CA ASP A 184 0.60 21.75 -6.82
C ASP A 184 1.37 20.70 -7.63
N GLU A 185 2.41 20.11 -7.04
CA GLU A 185 3.17 19.06 -7.70
C GLU A 185 2.36 17.76 -7.81
N PRO A 186 2.45 17.04 -8.95
CA PRO A 186 1.76 15.77 -9.13
C PRO A 186 2.15 14.75 -8.06
N ILE A 187 1.15 14.06 -7.53
CA ILE A 187 1.35 13.05 -6.49
C ILE A 187 1.36 11.67 -7.14
N THR A 188 2.35 10.86 -6.79
CA THR A 188 2.49 9.48 -7.26
C THR A 188 2.33 8.53 -6.09
N PHE A 189 1.54 7.48 -6.26
CA PHE A 189 1.45 6.37 -5.32
C PHE A 189 2.24 5.18 -5.83
N PHE A 190 2.72 4.37 -4.89
CA PHE A 190 3.35 3.10 -5.19
C PHE A 190 2.65 2.02 -4.38
N GLY A 191 2.38 0.88 -5.01
CA GLY A 191 1.97 -0.36 -4.35
C GLY A 191 3.02 -1.44 -4.56
N LEU A 192 3.05 -2.41 -3.64
CA LEU A 192 3.94 -3.55 -3.69
C LEU A 192 3.11 -4.82 -3.74
N LEU A 193 3.33 -5.67 -4.73
CA LEU A 193 2.72 -7.00 -4.79
C LEU A 193 3.83 -8.04 -4.59
N LEU A 194 3.78 -8.75 -3.47
CA LEU A 194 4.62 -9.91 -3.21
C LEU A 194 4.02 -11.11 -3.96
N ILE A 195 4.84 -11.82 -4.73
CA ILE A 195 4.38 -12.94 -5.57
C ILE A 195 4.81 -14.25 -4.91
N GLU A 196 5.99 -14.80 -5.23
CA GLU A 196 6.59 -15.99 -4.61
C GLU A 196 8.11 -16.05 -4.73
#